data_AF-A0A7W0V2U5-F1
#
_entry.id   AF-A0A7W0V2U5-F1
#
_cell.length_a   1.000
_cell.length_b   1.000
_cell.length_c   1.000
_cell.angle_alpha   90.00
_cell.angle_beta   90.00
_cell.angle_gamma   90.00
#
_symmetry.space_group_name_H-M   'P 1'
#
loop_
_entity.id
_entity.type
_entity.pdbx_description
1 polymer ?
#
loop_
_entity_poly.entity_id
_entity_poly.type
_entity_poly.pdbx_seq_one_letter_code
_entity_poly.pdbx_strand_id
1 'polypeptide(L)'
;MRTTNICFAPHLSVFALTLLIIVSLVGRSTAQQHYLPDHHPHRHYLPTVSEQSSLNPKTNSPPTRPRLVLLIVVDQFRYDYLERFGDLFVAKGLGRLMREGAWWTSAAYDHMPTSTAPGHATLMTGTWPAENGIIGNEWFDRETGSSVTSVSDTAAKLLGGEEGAKAASPRRMLASTLGDELRLATQGRSKVIGISVKDRGAILTAGRGATAAYWFSAKTGQVVSSDYYFNQLPQWVTSFNNTRPADKYFGARWERLLPEAEYTRRAGPDAPSWEKTGTSKDTNTFPHIISGGASAPGPAFYDELPSSPFANDLLISFAEQAIAGELLGQDDDADVLSLSLSANDYVGHRFGPYSQEAMDITLRTDRQIAALLDYVDARVGLRNTVVAFTADHGVAPIPEHAAAVNLPGGRVKTSAMLEAVRARINARYAGGSGELQNGAPSARDYVQSFSNGQIYFNTAALMRDRINREEIERIAGEAAMTTLGIARYFTRTQLEAGRVSTTDPVARRVLHGFHPQRSGDVVIVCEPFKFFGESSATGTTHGSPYSYDTHVPLIIMGSEVKAGRYREAASPADIAPTLAALLRMQPPSNATGRVLLESLNVKSDK
;
A
#
# COMPACT_ATOMS: atom_id res chain seq x y z
N MET A 1 -23.09 -45.81 -57.33
CA MET A 1 -24.08 -45.17 -58.24
C MET A 1 -23.40 -43.91 -58.76
N ARG A 2 -23.09 -43.77 -60.07
CA ARG A 2 -23.91 -43.08 -61.10
C ARG A 2 -24.42 -41.72 -60.57
N THR A 3 -24.05 -40.54 -61.09
CA THR A 3 -23.87 -40.07 -62.50
C THR A 3 -22.93 -38.83 -62.53
N THR A 4 -21.90 -38.70 -63.38
CA THR A 4 -21.83 -38.05 -64.74
C THR A 4 -22.30 -36.56 -64.78
N ASN A 5 -21.68 -35.59 -65.50
CA ASN A 5 -20.62 -35.63 -66.54
C ASN A 5 -20.07 -34.22 -66.93
N ILE A 6 -18.87 -34.17 -67.58
CA ILE A 6 -18.42 -33.29 -68.70
C ILE A 6 -18.38 -31.75 -68.45
N CYS A 7 -17.22 -31.05 -68.43
CA CYS A 7 -16.18 -30.75 -69.46
C CYS A 7 -16.56 -29.69 -70.52
N PHE A 8 -15.80 -28.58 -70.62
CA PHE A 8 -14.95 -28.18 -71.76
C PHE A 8 -14.24 -26.81 -71.49
N ALA A 9 -13.12 -26.55 -72.20
CA ALA A 9 -12.28 -25.33 -72.14
C ALA A 9 -12.17 -24.71 -73.57
N PRO A 10 -11.12 -23.94 -73.96
CA PRO A 10 -10.40 -22.77 -73.39
C PRO A 10 -10.42 -21.54 -74.36
N HIS A 11 -9.67 -20.44 -74.09
CA HIS A 11 -8.69 -19.76 -75.01
C HIS A 11 -8.43 -18.23 -74.82
N LEU A 12 -7.15 -17.83 -75.02
CA LEU A 12 -6.54 -16.55 -75.53
C LEU A 12 -6.86 -15.18 -74.81
N SER A 13 -5.97 -14.19 -74.53
CA SER A 13 -4.74 -13.57 -75.13
C SER A 13 -5.03 -12.17 -75.75
N VAL A 14 -4.20 -11.10 -75.78
CA VAL A 14 -2.80 -10.78 -75.32
C VAL A 14 -2.51 -9.23 -75.48
N PHE A 15 -1.35 -8.69 -75.01
CA PHE A 15 -0.75 -7.32 -75.24
C PHE A 15 -1.39 -6.09 -74.52
N ALA A 16 -0.77 -4.90 -74.30
CA ALA A 16 0.59 -4.29 -74.45
C ALA A 16 0.69 -3.00 -73.54
N LEU A 17 1.85 -2.54 -73.03
CA LEU A 17 2.75 -1.42 -73.50
C LEU A 17 2.05 -0.06 -73.85
N THR A 18 2.52 1.18 -73.58
CA THR A 18 3.85 1.80 -73.25
C THR A 18 3.64 3.19 -72.55
N LEU A 19 4.23 3.57 -71.40
CA LEU A 19 5.44 4.42 -71.12
C LEU A 19 5.59 5.81 -71.83
N LEU A 20 6.19 6.80 -71.12
CA LEU A 20 6.73 8.15 -71.51
C LEU A 20 5.77 9.39 -71.65
N ILE A 21 6.19 10.69 -71.55
CA ILE A 21 7.16 11.43 -70.68
C ILE A 21 7.09 13.00 -70.95
N ILE A 22 7.47 13.86 -69.97
CA ILE A 22 8.16 15.21 -70.09
C ILE A 22 7.45 16.59 -70.42
N VAL A 23 7.76 17.61 -69.56
CA VAL A 23 8.12 19.06 -69.82
C VAL A 23 7.05 20.06 -70.37
N SER A 24 7.02 21.38 -70.10
CA SER A 24 7.58 22.33 -69.08
C SER A 24 7.03 23.77 -69.34
N LEU A 25 7.57 24.79 -68.63
CA LEU A 25 7.51 26.27 -68.83
C LEU A 25 6.42 26.98 -67.98
N VAL A 26 6.63 28.01 -67.14
CA VAL A 26 7.62 29.13 -66.93
C VAL A 26 7.08 30.52 -67.35
N GLY A 27 7.06 31.47 -66.39
CA GLY A 27 6.84 32.93 -66.56
C GLY A 27 6.18 33.53 -65.29
N ARG A 28 6.89 34.20 -64.36
CA ARG A 28 7.47 35.57 -64.34
C ARG A 28 6.47 36.75 -64.45
N SER A 29 6.28 37.51 -63.35
CA SER A 29 6.43 38.99 -63.18
C SER A 29 5.72 39.47 -61.88
N THR A 30 6.35 40.13 -60.90
CA THR A 30 6.52 41.62 -60.68
C THR A 30 5.19 42.43 -60.66
N ALA A 31 4.89 43.39 -59.77
CA ALA A 31 5.71 44.17 -58.82
C ALA A 31 4.89 44.82 -57.66
N GLN A 32 5.60 45.44 -56.70
CA GLN A 32 5.29 46.62 -55.84
C GLN A 32 3.83 46.93 -55.41
N GLN A 33 3.46 46.96 -54.12
CA GLN A 33 3.88 47.85 -52.99
C GLN A 33 3.13 49.20 -52.94
N HIS A 34 2.19 49.33 -51.98
CA HIS A 34 1.77 50.62 -51.40
C HIS A 34 1.40 50.47 -49.91
N TYR A 35 1.29 51.59 -49.21
CA TYR A 35 1.52 51.75 -47.77
C TYR A 35 0.25 52.24 -47.04
N LEU A 36 0.26 52.09 -45.70
CA LEU A 36 -0.52 52.78 -44.64
C LEU A 36 -1.63 51.98 -43.91
N PRO A 37 -1.87 52.30 -42.62
CA PRO A 37 -1.73 51.30 -41.54
C PRO A 37 -3.05 51.00 -40.82
N ASP A 38 -3.03 50.02 -39.91
CA ASP A 38 -3.84 50.13 -38.70
C ASP A 38 -3.31 49.34 -37.49
N HIS A 39 -3.94 49.55 -36.34
CA HIS A 39 -3.40 49.37 -35.00
C HIS A 39 -3.52 47.98 -34.33
N HIS A 40 -2.67 47.79 -33.31
CA HIS A 40 -2.86 46.98 -32.08
C HIS A 40 -2.61 45.44 -32.11
N PRO A 41 -2.31 44.82 -30.94
CA PRO A 41 -1.20 43.85 -30.88
C PRO A 41 -1.56 42.45 -30.33
N HIS A 42 -0.80 41.45 -30.77
CA HIS A 42 -0.65 40.18 -30.05
C HIS A 42 0.83 39.84 -29.83
N ARG A 43 1.34 40.13 -28.62
CA ARG A 43 2.62 39.61 -28.14
C ARG A 43 2.40 38.19 -27.60
N HIS A 44 2.78 37.18 -28.38
CA HIS A 44 3.08 35.87 -27.81
C HIS A 44 4.44 35.95 -27.11
N TYR A 45 4.45 35.80 -25.79
CA TYR A 45 5.68 35.73 -24.99
C TYR A 45 6.11 34.26 -24.91
N LEU A 46 7.10 33.88 -25.73
CA LEU A 46 7.81 32.61 -25.58
C LEU A 46 9.02 32.84 -24.65
N PRO A 47 9.15 32.13 -23.51
CA PRO A 47 10.36 32.19 -22.71
C PRO A 47 11.49 31.44 -23.42
N THR A 48 12.51 32.16 -23.86
CA THR A 48 13.79 31.57 -24.29
C THR A 48 14.54 31.05 -23.06
N VAL A 49 14.48 29.75 -22.81
CA VAL A 49 15.37 29.08 -21.85
C VAL A 49 16.68 28.74 -22.55
N SER A 50 17.67 29.62 -22.42
CA SER A 50 19.03 29.41 -22.92
C SER A 50 20.02 29.33 -21.77
N GLU A 51 20.01 28.21 -21.05
CA GLU A 51 21.12 27.81 -20.19
C GLU A 51 21.21 26.28 -20.15
N GLN A 52 21.80 25.72 -21.23
CA GLN A 52 22.22 24.33 -21.24
C GLN A 52 23.45 24.18 -20.35
N SER A 53 23.21 23.84 -19.07
CA SER A 53 24.22 23.21 -18.23
C SER A 53 24.84 22.03 -18.99
N SER A 54 26.15 22.06 -19.19
CA SER A 54 26.90 21.05 -19.93
C SER A 54 26.93 19.74 -19.15
N LEU A 55 25.99 18.85 -19.48
CA LEU A 55 25.99 17.47 -19.00
C LEU A 55 27.26 16.74 -19.47
N ASN A 56 28.26 16.65 -18.59
CA ASN A 56 29.40 15.77 -18.79
C ASN A 56 28.90 14.32 -18.97
N PRO A 57 29.40 13.57 -19.96
CA PRO A 57 29.03 12.17 -20.13
C PRO A 57 29.53 11.36 -18.92
N LYS A 58 28.60 11.01 -18.01
CA LYS A 58 28.88 10.20 -16.82
C LYS A 58 29.55 8.88 -17.26
N THR A 59 30.62 8.51 -16.55
CA THR A 59 31.45 7.33 -16.82
C THR A 59 30.64 6.04 -16.95
N ASN A 60 31.13 5.09 -17.76
CA ASN A 60 30.44 3.81 -18.02
C ASN A 60 30.51 2.78 -16.87
N SER A 61 31.01 3.17 -15.69
CA SER A 61 31.01 2.33 -14.50
C SER A 61 29.73 2.59 -13.68
N PRO A 62 29.02 1.56 -13.19
CA PRO A 62 27.94 1.77 -12.22
C PRO A 62 28.50 2.41 -10.94
N PRO A 63 27.74 3.30 -10.26
CA PRO A 63 28.19 3.91 -9.02
C PRO A 63 28.34 2.86 -7.92
N THR A 64 29.24 3.11 -6.96
CA THR A 64 29.54 2.21 -5.82
C THR A 64 28.48 2.23 -4.71
N ARG A 65 27.42 3.03 -4.87
CA ARG A 65 26.21 3.10 -4.04
C ARG A 65 25.03 3.54 -4.93
N PRO A 66 23.78 3.11 -4.65
CA PRO A 66 22.59 3.68 -5.28
C PRO A 66 22.45 5.19 -5.00
N ARG A 67 21.91 5.95 -5.95
CA ARG A 67 21.48 7.35 -5.78
C ARG A 67 20.01 7.47 -5.37
N LEU A 68 19.18 6.48 -5.68
CA LEU A 68 17.78 6.43 -5.28
C LEU A 68 17.43 5.05 -4.72
N VAL A 69 16.78 5.04 -3.56
CA VAL A 69 15.98 3.92 -3.05
C VAL A 69 14.54 4.18 -3.45
N LEU A 70 13.95 3.28 -4.24
CA LEU A 70 12.53 3.29 -4.59
C LEU A 70 11.84 2.13 -3.89
N LEU A 71 11.13 2.39 -2.80
CA LEU A 71 10.25 1.42 -2.16
C LEU A 71 8.86 1.51 -2.81
N ILE A 72 8.44 0.45 -3.51
CA ILE A 72 7.08 0.28 -4.04
C ILE A 72 6.35 -0.70 -3.11
N VAL A 73 5.36 -0.20 -2.40
CA VAL A 73 4.43 -1.02 -1.61
C VAL A 73 3.12 -1.10 -2.38
N VAL A 74 2.61 -2.29 -2.63
CA VAL A 74 1.23 -2.46 -3.10
C VAL A 74 0.43 -3.02 -1.94
N ASP A 75 -0.44 -2.17 -1.40
CA ASP A 75 -1.22 -2.41 -0.19
C ASP A 75 -2.10 -3.65 -0.39
N GLN A 76 -2.10 -4.58 0.56
CA GLN A 76 -2.86 -5.85 0.49
C GLN A 76 -2.44 -6.82 -0.65
N PHE A 77 -1.29 -6.64 -1.31
CA PHE A 77 -0.85 -7.52 -2.41
C PHE A 77 -0.27 -8.86 -1.90
N ARG A 78 -1.05 -9.94 -2.01
CA ARG A 78 -0.63 -11.30 -1.66
C ARG A 78 0.46 -11.83 -2.59
N TYR A 79 1.35 -12.68 -2.07
CA TYR A 79 2.39 -13.33 -2.86
C TYR A 79 1.84 -14.10 -4.08
N ASP A 80 0.73 -14.84 -3.91
CA ASP A 80 0.21 -15.74 -4.93
C ASP A 80 -0.27 -15.04 -6.21
N TYR A 81 -0.52 -13.72 -6.16
CA TYR A 81 -0.81 -12.93 -7.36
C TYR A 81 0.35 -12.93 -8.38
N LEU A 82 1.61 -13.00 -7.92
CA LEU A 82 2.77 -13.10 -8.82
C LEU A 82 2.78 -14.41 -9.62
N GLU A 83 2.26 -15.49 -9.05
CA GLU A 83 2.23 -16.81 -9.70
C GLU A 83 0.93 -17.00 -10.50
N ARG A 84 -0.23 -16.55 -9.97
CA ARG A 84 -1.56 -16.68 -10.59
C ARG A 84 -1.74 -15.84 -11.85
N PHE A 85 -1.07 -14.70 -11.91
CA PHE A 85 -1.20 -13.70 -12.98
C PHE A 85 0.13 -13.37 -13.67
N GLY A 86 1.24 -14.01 -13.27
CA GLY A 86 2.59 -13.71 -13.77
C GLY A 86 2.77 -13.90 -15.28
N ASP A 87 2.01 -14.81 -15.89
CA ASP A 87 1.99 -15.03 -17.34
C ASP A 87 1.25 -13.94 -18.14
N LEU A 88 0.55 -13.03 -17.44
CA LEU A 88 -0.19 -11.91 -18.02
C LEU A 88 0.48 -10.54 -17.78
N PHE A 89 1.60 -10.51 -17.05
CA PHE A 89 2.36 -9.29 -16.75
C PHE A 89 3.14 -8.77 -17.96
N VAL A 90 3.23 -7.45 -18.11
CA VAL A 90 4.01 -6.81 -19.16
C VAL A 90 5.50 -6.93 -18.87
N ALA A 91 6.31 -7.02 -19.92
CA ALA A 91 7.74 -7.28 -19.80
C ALA A 91 8.51 -6.28 -18.91
N LYS A 92 8.03 -5.04 -18.78
CA LYS A 92 8.68 -3.93 -18.06
C LYS A 92 8.14 -3.67 -16.63
N GLY A 93 7.06 -4.33 -16.22
CA GLY A 93 6.39 -4.10 -14.93
C GLY A 93 6.87 -5.03 -13.83
N LEU A 94 5.93 -5.69 -13.14
CA LEU A 94 6.24 -6.78 -12.20
C LEU A 94 7.02 -7.89 -12.89
N GLY A 95 6.72 -8.16 -14.16
CA GLY A 95 7.48 -9.11 -14.97
C GLY A 95 8.97 -8.78 -15.10
N ARG A 96 9.36 -7.49 -15.09
CA ARG A 96 10.77 -7.06 -15.02
C ARG A 96 11.35 -7.39 -13.64
N LEU A 97 10.67 -6.95 -12.57
CA LEU A 97 11.13 -7.17 -11.19
C LEU A 97 11.37 -8.66 -10.90
N MET A 98 10.47 -9.55 -11.33
CA MET A 98 10.60 -11.00 -11.16
C MET A 98 11.78 -11.65 -11.93
N ARG A 99 12.26 -11.04 -13.01
CA ARG A 99 13.38 -11.57 -13.82
C ARG A 99 14.72 -10.92 -13.50
N GLU A 100 14.72 -9.62 -13.20
CA GLU A 100 15.91 -8.78 -13.06
C GLU A 100 16.24 -8.50 -11.58
N GLY A 101 15.31 -8.78 -10.65
CA GLY A 101 15.51 -8.68 -9.20
C GLY A 101 15.80 -10.01 -8.50
N ALA A 102 16.21 -9.90 -7.25
CA ALA A 102 16.22 -10.99 -6.28
C ALA A 102 14.80 -11.20 -5.73
N TRP A 103 14.10 -12.19 -6.27
CA TRP A 103 12.73 -12.53 -5.92
C TRP A 103 12.71 -13.62 -4.84
N TRP A 104 12.30 -13.24 -3.63
CA TRP A 104 12.20 -14.12 -2.47
C TRP A 104 10.81 -14.75 -2.40
N THR A 105 10.73 -16.07 -2.60
CA THR A 105 9.44 -16.77 -2.71
C THR A 105 8.77 -17.06 -1.36
N SER A 106 9.56 -17.03 -0.29
CA SER A 106 9.18 -17.48 1.05
C SER A 106 9.22 -16.31 2.04
N ALA A 107 8.89 -15.10 1.58
CA ALA A 107 8.88 -13.89 2.38
C ALA A 107 7.57 -13.76 3.16
N ALA A 108 7.65 -13.70 4.50
CA ALA A 108 6.46 -13.59 5.33
C ALA A 108 6.64 -12.67 6.54
N TYR A 109 5.57 -12.00 6.95
CA TYR A 109 5.51 -11.31 8.22
C TYR A 109 5.55 -12.30 9.40
N ASP A 110 6.31 -11.91 10.42
CA ASP A 110 6.44 -12.64 11.68
C ASP A 110 5.83 -11.86 12.86
N HIS A 111 4.88 -10.97 12.59
CA HIS A 111 4.05 -10.29 13.60
C HIS A 111 2.55 -10.46 13.31
N MET A 112 1.69 -10.14 14.28
CA MET A 112 0.29 -9.80 14.08
C MET A 112 -0.12 -8.64 15.01
N PRO A 113 -1.07 -7.76 14.66
CA PRO A 113 -1.92 -7.81 13.47
C PRO A 113 -1.16 -7.42 12.20
N THR A 114 -1.39 -8.19 11.13
CA THR A 114 -0.96 -7.92 9.76
C THR A 114 -1.85 -6.83 9.14
N SER A 115 -1.68 -5.59 9.60
CA SER A 115 -2.47 -4.43 9.16
C SER A 115 -1.58 -3.32 8.60
N THR A 116 -2.17 -2.42 7.81
CA THR A 116 -1.45 -1.41 7.03
C THR A 116 -0.35 -0.68 7.81
N ALA A 117 -0.66 -0.11 8.97
CA ALA A 117 0.32 0.64 9.77
C ALA A 117 1.46 -0.26 10.35
N PRO A 118 1.17 -1.38 11.04
CA PRO A 118 2.19 -2.38 11.41
C PRO A 118 3.10 -2.81 10.26
N GLY A 119 2.52 -3.14 9.10
CA GLY A 119 3.24 -3.55 7.91
C GLY A 119 4.16 -2.46 7.39
N HIS A 120 3.62 -1.28 7.08
CA HIS A 120 4.38 -0.13 6.57
C HIS A 120 5.52 0.30 7.51
N ALA A 121 5.28 0.33 8.83
CA ALA A 121 6.33 0.61 9.82
C ALA A 121 7.44 -0.45 9.78
N THR A 122 7.10 -1.73 9.63
CA THR A 122 8.08 -2.83 9.56
C THR A 122 9.04 -2.68 8.39
N LEU A 123 8.55 -2.26 7.21
CA LEU A 123 9.34 -2.20 5.96
C LEU A 123 10.63 -1.39 6.09
N MET A 124 10.54 -0.22 6.72
CA MET A 124 11.62 0.78 6.73
C MET A 124 12.28 0.93 8.11
N THR A 125 11.69 0.41 9.18
CA THR A 125 12.36 0.26 10.49
C THR A 125 13.11 -1.07 10.61
N GLY A 126 12.78 -2.06 9.78
CA GLY A 126 13.37 -3.40 9.83
C GLY A 126 13.03 -4.18 11.12
N THR A 127 11.94 -3.82 11.79
CA THR A 127 11.57 -4.36 13.11
C THR A 127 10.06 -4.40 13.33
N TRP A 128 9.64 -5.09 14.38
CA TRP A 128 8.25 -5.45 14.63
C TRP A 128 7.45 -4.38 15.41
N PRO A 129 6.11 -4.44 15.42
CA PRO A 129 5.25 -3.59 16.25
C PRO A 129 5.60 -3.50 17.73
N ALA A 130 6.13 -4.58 18.32
CA ALA A 130 6.64 -4.59 19.70
C ALA A 130 7.82 -3.62 19.93
N GLU A 131 8.58 -3.29 18.88
CA GLU A 131 9.80 -2.46 18.91
C GLU A 131 9.56 -1.08 18.30
N ASN A 132 8.97 -1.00 17.10
CA ASN A 132 8.63 0.27 16.45
C ASN A 132 7.40 0.96 17.08
N GLY A 133 6.62 0.22 17.88
CA GLY A 133 5.47 0.68 18.66
C GLY A 133 4.14 0.73 17.89
N ILE A 134 4.11 0.47 16.58
CA ILE A 134 2.92 0.62 15.74
C ILE A 134 2.10 -0.68 15.72
N ILE A 135 1.27 -0.87 16.76
CA ILE A 135 0.52 -2.11 17.03
C ILE A 135 -0.79 -2.30 16.24
N GLY A 136 -1.15 -1.36 15.38
CA GLY A 136 -2.38 -1.40 14.59
C GLY A 136 -2.62 -0.12 13.81
N ASN A 137 -3.65 -0.09 12.96
CA ASN A 137 -4.07 1.12 12.25
C ASN A 137 -4.56 2.20 13.22
N GLU A 138 -5.22 1.76 14.29
CA GLU A 138 -5.67 2.51 15.47
C GLU A 138 -5.51 1.62 16.72
N TRP A 139 -5.60 2.17 17.92
CA TRP A 139 -5.70 1.41 19.18
C TRP A 139 -6.34 2.24 20.30
N PHE A 140 -6.77 1.59 21.38
CA PHE A 140 -7.20 2.30 22.59
C PHE A 140 -5.99 2.82 23.37
N ASP A 141 -5.83 4.13 23.41
CA ASP A 141 -4.76 4.82 24.11
C ASP A 141 -5.15 5.05 25.58
N ARG A 142 -4.36 4.49 26.50
CA ARG A 142 -4.63 4.55 27.94
C ARG A 142 -4.35 5.92 28.56
N GLU A 143 -3.53 6.75 27.91
CA GLU A 143 -3.20 8.10 28.38
C GLU A 143 -4.34 9.07 28.06
N THR A 144 -4.90 8.99 26.84
CA THR A 144 -6.05 9.82 26.44
C THR A 144 -7.41 9.23 26.80
N GLY A 145 -7.48 7.92 27.08
CA GLY A 145 -8.73 7.20 27.36
C GLY A 145 -9.63 7.03 26.11
N SER A 146 -9.06 7.06 24.90
CA SER A 146 -9.81 7.06 23.64
C SER A 146 -9.14 6.19 22.56
N SER A 147 -9.86 5.85 21.49
CA SER A 147 -9.19 5.35 20.28
C SER A 147 -8.31 6.46 19.68
N VAL A 148 -7.15 6.08 19.15
CA VAL A 148 -6.21 6.96 18.44
C VAL A 148 -5.72 6.25 17.18
N THR A 149 -5.51 6.98 16.08
CA THR A 149 -4.87 6.38 14.89
C THR A 149 -3.36 6.31 15.06
N SER A 150 -2.73 5.37 14.37
CA SER A 150 -1.28 5.13 14.32
C SER A 150 -0.42 6.36 14.06
N VAL A 151 -0.96 7.36 13.37
CA VAL A 151 -0.26 8.61 12.99
C VAL A 151 -0.97 9.86 13.52
N SER A 152 -1.96 9.73 14.40
CA SER A 152 -2.66 10.88 14.98
C SER A 152 -1.75 11.78 15.81
N ASP A 153 -1.71 13.07 15.49
CA ASP A 153 -0.99 14.10 16.25
C ASP A 153 -1.85 15.36 16.40
N THR A 154 -2.30 15.64 17.63
CA THR A 154 -3.18 16.78 17.92
C THR A 154 -2.47 18.13 17.91
N ALA A 155 -1.14 18.15 17.87
CA ALA A 155 -0.34 19.37 17.75
C ALA A 155 -0.06 19.75 16.28
N ALA A 156 -0.19 18.81 15.35
CA ALA A 156 0.10 18.98 13.93
C ALA A 156 -1.10 19.55 13.16
N LYS A 157 -0.84 20.41 12.18
CA LYS A 157 -1.83 21.05 11.30
C LYS A 157 -1.69 20.59 9.86
N LEU A 158 -2.83 20.54 9.16
CA LEU A 158 -2.92 20.05 7.79
C LEU A 158 -2.50 21.13 6.79
N LEU A 159 -1.68 20.75 5.81
CA LEU A 159 -1.21 21.62 4.74
C LEU A 159 -1.80 21.20 3.40
N GLY A 160 -2.43 22.14 2.71
CA GLY A 160 -3.11 21.92 1.42
C GLY A 160 -4.48 21.24 1.49
N GLY A 161 -5.03 21.07 2.69
CA GLY A 161 -6.38 20.56 2.93
C GLY A 161 -7.29 21.62 3.55
N GLU A 162 -8.23 21.18 4.38
CA GLU A 162 -9.14 22.06 5.12
C GLU A 162 -8.38 22.95 6.13
N GLU A 163 -8.67 24.25 6.14
CA GLU A 163 -7.97 25.23 6.98
C GLU A 163 -8.18 24.94 8.47
N GLY A 164 -7.08 24.94 9.24
CA GLY A 164 -7.12 24.66 10.69
C GLY A 164 -7.38 23.19 11.06
N ALA A 165 -7.51 22.28 10.09
CA ALA A 165 -7.66 20.86 10.37
C ALA A 165 -6.39 20.29 11.05
N LYS A 166 -6.59 19.33 11.97
CA LYS A 166 -5.52 18.54 12.56
C LYS A 166 -4.93 17.59 11.52
N ALA A 167 -3.63 17.35 11.60
CA ALA A 167 -2.93 16.44 10.70
C ALA A 167 -2.47 15.15 11.36
N ALA A 168 -1.64 14.42 10.63
CA ALA A 168 -0.98 13.20 11.04
C ALA A 168 0.55 13.41 11.03
N SER A 169 1.24 12.72 11.93
CA SER A 169 2.70 12.77 12.06
C SER A 169 3.27 11.39 12.49
N PRO A 170 4.57 11.15 12.31
CA PRO A 170 5.24 9.92 12.73
C PRO A 170 5.55 9.91 14.24
N ARG A 171 5.04 10.87 15.04
CA ARG A 171 5.34 11.04 16.47
C ARG A 171 5.13 9.78 17.31
N ARG A 172 4.21 8.90 16.92
CA ARG A 172 3.93 7.64 17.62
C ARG A 172 4.94 6.53 17.28
N MET A 173 5.72 6.64 16.20
CA MET A 173 6.74 5.65 15.87
C MET A 173 7.98 5.82 16.76
N LEU A 174 8.49 4.70 17.30
CA LEU A 174 9.58 4.71 18.27
C LEU A 174 10.96 4.50 17.64
N ALA A 175 11.07 3.51 16.76
CA ALA A 175 12.28 3.22 16.00
C ALA A 175 12.53 4.26 14.90
N SER A 176 13.80 4.46 14.53
CA SER A 176 14.17 5.18 13.32
C SER A 176 13.82 4.37 12.06
N THR A 177 13.70 5.03 10.91
CA THR A 177 13.65 4.38 9.60
C THR A 177 15.02 4.39 8.89
N LEU A 178 15.13 3.64 7.79
CA LEU A 178 16.21 3.77 6.82
C LEU A 178 16.43 5.24 6.39
N GLY A 179 15.34 5.98 6.17
CA GLY A 179 15.39 7.38 5.79
C GLY A 179 15.91 8.28 6.91
N ASP A 180 15.53 8.00 8.16
CA ASP A 180 16.03 8.72 9.33
C ASP A 180 17.55 8.54 9.49
N GLU A 181 18.05 7.31 9.42
CA GLU A 181 19.50 7.02 9.48
C GLU A 181 20.28 7.62 8.30
N LEU A 182 19.70 7.59 7.08
CA LEU A 182 20.30 8.20 5.91
C LEU A 182 20.40 9.73 6.03
N ARG A 183 19.37 10.40 6.56
CA ARG A 183 19.43 11.85 6.80
C ARG A 183 20.34 12.21 7.97
N LEU A 184 20.49 11.35 8.99
CA LEU A 184 21.54 11.52 9.99
C LEU A 184 22.95 11.43 9.36
N ALA A 185 23.22 10.40 8.57
CA ALA A 185 24.52 10.17 7.93
C ALA A 185 24.90 11.28 6.93
N THR A 186 23.91 11.84 6.23
CA THR A 186 24.08 12.93 5.25
C THR A 186 23.92 14.34 5.85
N GLN A 187 23.77 14.47 7.18
CA GLN A 187 23.52 15.76 7.85
C GLN A 187 22.31 16.52 7.27
N GLY A 188 21.28 15.78 6.88
CA GLY A 188 20.00 16.30 6.38
C GLY A 188 19.97 16.64 4.90
N ARG A 189 21.06 16.45 4.14
CA ARG A 189 21.12 16.73 2.70
C ARG A 189 20.23 15.79 1.88
N SER A 190 20.28 14.48 2.18
CA SER A 190 19.42 13.47 1.57
C SER A 190 17.93 13.81 1.71
N LYS A 191 17.17 13.50 0.67
CA LYS A 191 15.73 13.64 0.57
C LYS A 191 15.05 12.31 0.88
N VAL A 192 14.06 12.35 1.77
CA VAL A 192 13.24 11.19 2.16
C VAL A 192 11.78 11.56 2.05
N ILE A 193 11.06 10.91 1.14
CA ILE A 193 9.68 11.25 0.80
C ILE A 193 8.81 10.00 0.79
N GLY A 194 7.71 10.04 1.54
CA GLY A 194 6.63 9.04 1.48
C GLY A 194 5.41 9.57 0.74
N ILE A 195 4.78 8.73 -0.10
CA ILE A 195 3.59 9.05 -0.89
C ILE A 195 2.60 7.88 -0.79
N SER A 196 1.32 8.17 -0.54
CA SER A 196 0.25 7.16 -0.45
C SER A 196 -1.14 7.79 -0.65
N VAL A 197 -2.22 7.00 -0.75
CA VAL A 197 -3.56 7.53 -0.47
C VAL A 197 -3.74 7.64 1.05
N LYS A 198 -3.27 6.62 1.80
CA LYS A 198 -3.40 6.53 3.25
C LYS A 198 -2.28 7.29 3.95
N ASP A 199 -2.62 8.22 4.83
CA ASP A 199 -1.69 8.95 5.71
C ASP A 199 -0.59 8.07 6.31
N ARG A 200 -0.96 6.98 6.99
CA ARG A 200 -0.07 5.97 7.58
C ARG A 200 0.87 5.30 6.57
N GLY A 201 0.43 5.12 5.32
CA GLY A 201 1.22 4.49 4.26
C GLY A 201 2.33 5.39 3.72
N ALA A 202 2.16 6.72 3.82
CA ALA A 202 3.19 7.71 3.49
C ALA A 202 4.11 8.00 4.69
N ILE A 203 3.52 8.16 5.88
CA ILE A 203 4.23 8.66 7.08
C ILE A 203 5.19 7.60 7.66
N LEU A 204 4.75 6.34 7.77
CA LEU A 204 5.47 5.31 8.51
C LEU A 204 6.65 4.69 7.74
N THR A 205 6.64 4.76 6.41
CA THR A 205 7.79 4.36 5.56
C THR A 205 8.82 5.48 5.42
N ALA A 206 8.38 6.75 5.48
CA ALA A 206 9.28 7.89 5.41
C ALA A 206 10.10 8.05 6.70
N GLY A 207 9.44 8.12 7.86
CA GLY A 207 10.11 8.27 9.16
C GLY A 207 9.99 9.66 9.79
N ARG A 208 10.61 9.81 10.95
CA ARG A 208 10.50 11.01 11.82
C ARG A 208 11.36 12.17 11.34
N GLY A 209 12.53 11.85 10.80
CA GLY A 209 13.44 12.78 10.17
C GLY A 209 13.16 13.00 8.69
N ALA A 210 12.07 12.48 8.11
CA ALA A 210 11.80 12.61 6.68
C ALA A 210 11.75 14.05 6.17
N THR A 211 11.99 14.25 4.86
CA THR A 211 11.79 15.54 4.19
C THR A 211 10.31 15.85 4.02
N ALA A 212 9.50 14.83 3.69
CA ALA A 212 8.08 14.96 3.50
C ALA A 212 7.34 13.63 3.65
N ALA A 213 6.06 13.69 4.04
CA ALA A 213 5.08 12.66 3.72
C ALA A 213 3.85 13.32 3.10
N TYR A 214 3.33 12.72 2.02
CA TYR A 214 2.22 13.24 1.24
C TYR A 214 1.12 12.18 1.12
N TRP A 215 -0.13 12.56 1.37
CA TRP A 215 -1.27 11.66 1.24
C TRP A 215 -2.48 12.32 0.57
N PHE A 216 -3.43 11.51 0.12
CA PHE A 216 -4.62 12.01 -0.57
C PHE A 216 -5.71 12.43 0.43
N SER A 217 -6.31 13.59 0.21
CA SER A 217 -7.45 14.09 0.98
C SER A 217 -8.77 13.73 0.29
N ALA A 218 -9.49 12.74 0.83
CA ALA A 218 -10.87 12.43 0.43
C ALA A 218 -11.87 13.58 0.71
N LYS A 219 -11.45 14.64 1.42
CA LYS A 219 -12.27 15.84 1.66
C LYS A 219 -12.14 16.87 0.54
N THR A 220 -10.92 17.06 0.01
CA THR A 220 -10.63 18.16 -0.93
C THR A 220 -10.20 17.71 -2.33
N GLY A 221 -9.89 16.43 -2.53
CA GLY A 221 -9.36 15.89 -3.79
C GLY A 221 -7.90 16.27 -4.07
N GLN A 222 -7.20 16.77 -3.05
CA GLN A 222 -5.82 17.27 -3.14
C GLN A 222 -4.84 16.31 -2.45
N VAL A 223 -3.57 16.42 -2.81
CA VAL A 223 -2.47 15.80 -2.07
C VAL A 223 -2.03 16.76 -0.97
N VAL A 224 -2.06 16.29 0.28
CA VAL A 224 -1.87 17.08 1.50
C VAL A 224 -0.65 16.60 2.28
N SER A 225 -0.20 17.41 3.25
CA SER A 225 0.87 17.07 4.18
C SER A 225 0.63 17.70 5.55
N SER A 226 1.66 17.73 6.42
CA SER A 226 1.61 18.30 7.77
C SER A 226 2.71 19.32 8.01
N ASP A 227 2.42 20.33 8.84
CA ASP A 227 3.41 21.26 9.39
C ASP A 227 4.51 20.61 10.25
N TYR A 228 4.39 19.31 10.57
CA TYR A 228 5.46 18.50 11.15
C TYR A 228 6.73 18.46 10.28
N TYR A 229 6.58 18.46 8.95
CA TYR A 229 7.70 18.31 8.01
C TYR A 229 8.27 19.67 7.55
N PHE A 230 7.40 20.65 7.32
CA PHE A 230 7.73 21.98 6.78
C PHE A 230 6.55 22.94 6.99
N ASN A 231 6.80 24.25 7.04
CA ASN A 231 5.75 25.22 7.38
C ASN A 231 4.69 25.48 6.28
N GLN A 232 4.97 25.12 5.03
CA GLN A 232 4.07 25.32 3.89
C GLN A 232 4.39 24.32 2.77
N LEU A 233 3.39 23.91 1.97
CA LEU A 233 3.61 23.02 0.82
C LEU A 233 4.63 23.63 -0.16
N PRO A 234 5.56 22.82 -0.72
CA PRO A 234 6.42 23.25 -1.81
C PRO A 234 5.60 23.76 -3.03
N GLN A 235 6.20 24.66 -3.81
CA GLN A 235 5.54 25.27 -4.96
C GLN A 235 5.10 24.23 -6.02
N TRP A 236 5.86 23.15 -6.19
CA TRP A 236 5.51 22.09 -7.13
C TRP A 236 4.26 21.31 -6.69
N VAL A 237 4.09 21.06 -5.38
CA VAL A 237 2.88 20.43 -4.81
C VAL A 237 1.66 21.35 -4.95
N THR A 238 1.85 22.63 -4.66
CA THR A 238 0.79 23.65 -4.84
C THR A 238 0.36 23.74 -6.31
N SER A 239 1.32 23.77 -7.25
CA SER A 239 1.04 23.73 -8.69
C SER A 239 0.31 22.46 -9.12
N PHE A 240 0.71 21.28 -8.62
CA PHE A 240 0.02 20.01 -8.90
C PHE A 240 -1.43 20.07 -8.43
N ASN A 241 -1.69 20.43 -7.17
CA ASN A 241 -3.02 20.54 -6.60
C ASN A 241 -3.92 21.55 -7.34
N ASN A 242 -3.35 22.66 -7.82
CA ASN A 242 -4.08 23.67 -8.60
C ASN A 242 -4.60 23.14 -9.94
N THR A 243 -4.00 22.08 -10.51
CA THR A 243 -4.53 21.40 -11.71
C THR A 243 -5.71 20.47 -11.44
N ARG A 244 -6.04 20.24 -10.16
CA ARG A 244 -7.11 19.33 -9.69
C ARG A 244 -7.05 17.93 -10.35
N PRO A 245 -5.90 17.23 -10.28
CA PRO A 245 -5.63 16.05 -11.10
C PRO A 245 -6.51 14.83 -10.77
N ALA A 246 -7.17 14.81 -9.60
CA ALA A 246 -8.19 13.81 -9.27
C ALA A 246 -9.49 13.98 -10.08
N ASP A 247 -9.90 15.21 -10.39
CA ASP A 247 -11.18 15.50 -11.05
C ASP A 247 -11.28 14.90 -12.46
N LYS A 248 -10.14 14.65 -13.12
CA LYS A 248 -10.10 13.99 -14.45
C LYS A 248 -10.64 12.56 -14.43
N TYR A 249 -10.73 11.94 -13.24
CA TYR A 249 -11.28 10.59 -13.05
C TYR A 249 -12.77 10.59 -12.64
N PHE A 250 -13.41 11.75 -12.51
CA PHE A 250 -14.82 11.82 -12.17
C PHE A 250 -15.69 11.22 -13.28
N GLY A 251 -16.45 10.17 -12.94
CA GLY A 251 -17.24 9.40 -13.90
C GLY A 251 -16.39 8.48 -14.78
N ALA A 252 -15.10 8.27 -14.47
CA ALA A 252 -14.26 7.34 -15.19
C ALA A 252 -14.83 5.91 -15.09
N ARG A 253 -14.74 5.18 -16.21
CA ARG A 253 -15.23 3.80 -16.33
C ARG A 253 -14.08 2.85 -16.07
N TRP A 254 -14.19 2.06 -15.01
CA TRP A 254 -13.30 0.93 -14.81
C TRP A 254 -13.91 -0.31 -15.46
N GLU A 255 -13.32 -0.70 -16.58
CA GLU A 255 -13.72 -1.86 -17.38
C GLU A 255 -12.62 -2.94 -17.36
N ARG A 256 -12.96 -4.18 -17.70
CA ARG A 256 -11.98 -5.28 -17.80
C ARG A 256 -10.88 -4.94 -18.79
N LEU A 257 -9.63 -5.17 -18.40
CA LEU A 257 -8.43 -4.96 -19.22
C LEU A 257 -8.21 -6.07 -20.27
N LEU A 258 -8.66 -7.29 -19.99
CA LEU A 258 -8.62 -8.45 -20.89
C LEU A 258 -10.05 -8.89 -21.29
N PRO A 259 -10.22 -9.81 -22.26
CA PRO A 259 -11.53 -10.41 -22.54
C PRO A 259 -12.12 -11.13 -21.33
N GLU A 260 -13.45 -11.05 -21.14
CA GLU A 260 -14.17 -11.63 -20.00
C GLU A 260 -13.83 -13.10 -19.72
N ALA A 261 -13.66 -13.91 -20.77
CA ALA A 261 -13.32 -15.33 -20.66
C ALA A 261 -12.02 -15.59 -19.86
N GLU A 262 -11.05 -14.67 -19.86
CA GLU A 262 -9.84 -14.79 -19.03
C GLU A 262 -10.13 -14.62 -17.53
N TYR A 263 -11.01 -13.68 -17.18
CA TYR A 263 -11.43 -13.47 -15.78
C TYR A 263 -12.29 -14.64 -15.31
N THR A 264 -13.31 -15.03 -16.08
CA THR A 264 -14.18 -16.16 -15.75
C THR A 264 -13.37 -17.45 -15.55
N ARG A 265 -12.28 -17.64 -16.30
CA ARG A 265 -11.36 -18.78 -16.15
C ARG A 265 -10.50 -18.74 -14.88
N ARG A 266 -10.05 -17.56 -14.41
CA ARG A 266 -9.05 -17.42 -13.34
C ARG A 266 -9.59 -16.91 -11.99
N ALA A 267 -10.73 -16.23 -12.02
CA ALA A 267 -11.38 -15.58 -10.89
C ALA A 267 -12.83 -16.07 -10.68
N GLY A 268 -13.43 -16.73 -11.67
CA GLY A 268 -14.82 -17.18 -11.60
C GLY A 268 -15.82 -16.10 -12.03
N PRO A 269 -17.11 -16.23 -11.68
CA PRO A 269 -18.17 -15.34 -12.15
C PRO A 269 -18.01 -13.90 -11.62
N ASP A 270 -18.58 -12.96 -12.36
CA ASP A 270 -18.84 -11.58 -11.92
C ASP A 270 -20.07 -11.58 -10.99
N ALA A 271 -20.12 -10.71 -9.98
CA ALA A 271 -21.19 -10.62 -8.96
C ALA A 271 -21.53 -11.90 -8.15
N PRO A 272 -20.56 -12.62 -7.56
CA PRO A 272 -20.89 -13.54 -6.48
C PRO A 272 -21.45 -12.79 -5.25
N SER A 273 -22.31 -13.46 -4.48
CA SER A 273 -23.11 -12.84 -3.41
C SER A 273 -22.33 -12.42 -2.16
N TRP A 274 -21.07 -12.81 -2.05
CA TRP A 274 -20.18 -12.49 -0.93
C TRP A 274 -19.36 -11.21 -1.15
N GLU A 275 -19.38 -10.65 -2.36
CA GLU A 275 -18.74 -9.37 -2.66
C GLU A 275 -19.59 -8.18 -2.20
N LYS A 276 -18.92 -7.09 -1.83
CA LYS A 276 -19.60 -5.91 -1.30
C LYS A 276 -19.95 -4.94 -2.43
N THR A 277 -21.24 -4.67 -2.61
CA THR A 277 -21.71 -3.52 -3.39
C THR A 277 -21.34 -2.21 -2.67
N GLY A 278 -20.93 -1.19 -3.42
CA GLY A 278 -20.38 0.04 -2.87
C GLY A 278 -21.42 0.91 -2.14
N THR A 279 -20.97 1.81 -1.27
CA THR A 279 -21.83 2.84 -0.65
C THR A 279 -22.29 3.92 -1.62
N SER A 280 -21.73 3.94 -2.83
CA SER A 280 -21.80 4.96 -3.87
C SER A 280 -22.84 4.73 -4.97
N LYS A 281 -23.73 3.74 -4.80
CA LYS A 281 -24.64 3.18 -5.84
C LYS A 281 -23.95 2.35 -6.93
N ASP A 282 -22.67 2.02 -6.74
CA ASP A 282 -21.89 1.16 -7.63
C ASP A 282 -22.18 -0.34 -7.40
N THR A 283 -21.97 -1.18 -8.42
CA THR A 283 -22.38 -2.60 -8.43
C THR A 283 -21.25 -3.55 -8.01
N ASN A 284 -21.52 -4.86 -7.92
CA ASN A 284 -20.51 -5.91 -7.81
C ASN A 284 -20.24 -6.58 -9.17
N THR A 285 -20.33 -5.80 -10.25
CA THR A 285 -20.08 -6.25 -11.63
C THR A 285 -19.28 -5.21 -12.38
N PHE A 286 -18.43 -5.63 -13.30
CA PHE A 286 -17.94 -4.71 -14.31
C PHE A 286 -19.08 -4.21 -15.23
N PRO A 287 -19.05 -2.94 -15.70
CA PRO A 287 -18.04 -1.91 -15.43
C PRO A 287 -18.41 -0.99 -14.26
N HIS A 288 -17.42 -0.63 -13.43
CA HIS A 288 -17.60 0.26 -12.26
C HIS A 288 -17.50 1.73 -12.69
N ILE A 289 -18.36 2.60 -12.13
CA ILE A 289 -18.41 4.04 -12.47
C ILE A 289 -17.94 4.90 -11.30
N ILE A 290 -16.76 5.49 -11.43
CA ILE A 290 -16.11 6.17 -10.31
C ILE A 290 -16.61 7.62 -10.17
N SER A 291 -17.79 7.78 -9.57
CA SER A 291 -18.43 9.09 -9.31
C SER A 291 -18.83 9.30 -7.85
N GLY A 292 -18.72 8.28 -6.98
CA GLY A 292 -19.28 8.33 -5.63
C GLY A 292 -20.82 8.47 -5.58
N GLY A 293 -21.50 8.26 -6.72
CA GLY A 293 -22.94 8.53 -6.86
C GLY A 293 -23.30 10.01 -6.94
N ALA A 294 -22.31 10.90 -7.08
CA ALA A 294 -22.45 12.35 -7.19
C ALA A 294 -22.61 12.82 -8.65
N SER A 295 -23.03 14.08 -8.82
CA SER A 295 -23.20 14.74 -10.13
C SER A 295 -22.02 15.64 -10.54
N ALA A 296 -21.06 15.87 -9.65
CA ALA A 296 -19.83 16.64 -9.88
C ALA A 296 -18.71 16.14 -8.96
N PRO A 297 -17.42 16.44 -9.24
CA PRO A 297 -16.32 16.15 -8.32
C PRO A 297 -16.54 16.78 -6.95
N GLY A 298 -16.21 16.05 -5.89
CA GLY A 298 -16.43 16.46 -4.50
C GLY A 298 -16.19 15.29 -3.53
N PRO A 299 -16.43 15.48 -2.22
CA PRO A 299 -16.05 14.52 -1.18
C PRO A 299 -16.54 13.09 -1.43
N ALA A 300 -17.78 12.89 -1.89
CA ALA A 300 -18.31 11.56 -2.18
C ALA A 300 -17.56 10.84 -3.33
N PHE A 301 -17.12 11.59 -4.36
CA PHE A 301 -16.28 11.05 -5.43
C PHE A 301 -14.86 10.77 -4.92
N TYR A 302 -14.26 11.68 -4.15
CA TYR A 302 -12.91 11.50 -3.62
C TYR A 302 -12.80 10.36 -2.61
N ASP A 303 -13.87 10.05 -1.87
CA ASP A 303 -13.96 8.89 -0.98
C ASP A 303 -14.05 7.55 -1.75
N GLU A 304 -14.68 7.55 -2.95
CA GLU A 304 -14.77 6.37 -3.82
C GLU A 304 -13.52 6.17 -4.70
N LEU A 305 -12.82 7.24 -5.12
CA LEU A 305 -11.66 7.17 -6.01
C LEU A 305 -10.58 6.14 -5.57
N PRO A 306 -10.22 6.02 -4.27
CA PRO A 306 -9.34 4.96 -3.75
C PRO A 306 -9.77 3.53 -4.09
N SER A 307 -11.06 3.24 -4.25
CA SER A 307 -11.60 1.92 -4.61
C SER A 307 -11.46 1.60 -6.10
N SER A 308 -10.52 2.24 -6.81
CA SER A 308 -10.34 2.12 -8.26
C SER A 308 -8.85 2.20 -8.65
N PRO A 309 -8.44 1.60 -9.78
CA PRO A 309 -7.05 1.66 -10.26
C PRO A 309 -6.56 3.09 -10.54
N PHE A 310 -7.47 4.06 -10.71
CA PHE A 310 -7.16 5.46 -11.00
C PHE A 310 -6.51 6.20 -9.83
N ALA A 311 -6.71 5.75 -8.59
CA ALA A 311 -5.97 6.29 -7.45
C ALA A 311 -4.47 5.96 -7.53
N ASN A 312 -4.08 4.78 -8.03
CA ASN A 312 -2.68 4.46 -8.26
C ASN A 312 -2.07 5.35 -9.37
N ASP A 313 -2.80 5.62 -10.45
CA ASP A 313 -2.36 6.56 -11.50
C ASP A 313 -2.12 7.98 -10.94
N LEU A 314 -3.01 8.45 -10.04
CA LEU A 314 -2.87 9.75 -9.37
C LEU A 314 -1.61 9.81 -8.52
N LEU A 315 -1.34 8.78 -7.71
CA LEU A 315 -0.14 8.71 -6.88
C LEU A 315 1.14 8.60 -7.70
N ILE A 316 1.15 7.84 -8.79
CA ILE A 316 2.31 7.71 -9.68
C ILE A 316 2.59 9.05 -10.36
N SER A 317 1.57 9.73 -10.88
CA SER A 317 1.72 11.07 -11.45
C SER A 317 2.28 12.06 -10.42
N PHE A 318 1.88 11.96 -9.15
CA PHE A 318 2.45 12.77 -8.07
C PHE A 318 3.90 12.39 -7.73
N ALA A 319 4.24 11.10 -7.74
CA ALA A 319 5.60 10.61 -7.52
C ALA A 319 6.57 11.05 -8.62
N GLU A 320 6.13 11.07 -9.88
CA GLU A 320 6.88 11.67 -10.99
C GLU A 320 7.16 13.16 -10.75
N GLN A 321 6.17 13.92 -10.26
CA GLN A 321 6.38 15.33 -9.88
C GLN A 321 7.32 15.48 -8.68
N ALA A 322 7.31 14.56 -7.71
CA ALA A 322 8.24 14.57 -6.58
C ALA A 322 9.69 14.35 -7.05
N ILE A 323 9.93 13.36 -7.92
CA ILE A 323 11.25 13.09 -8.52
C ILE A 323 11.78 14.33 -9.27
N ALA A 324 10.91 15.00 -10.04
CA ALA A 324 11.28 16.19 -10.80
C ALA A 324 11.46 17.45 -9.91
N GLY A 325 10.56 17.67 -8.95
CA GLY A 325 10.50 18.88 -8.14
C GLY A 325 11.51 18.92 -6.98
N GLU A 326 11.90 17.76 -6.46
CA GLU A 326 12.90 17.63 -5.39
C GLU A 326 14.26 17.11 -5.90
N LEU A 327 14.39 16.90 -7.23
CA LEU A 327 15.59 16.42 -7.91
C LEU A 327 16.11 15.05 -7.44
N LEU A 328 15.19 14.16 -7.02
CA LEU A 328 15.55 12.91 -6.34
C LEU A 328 16.51 12.03 -7.15
N GLY A 329 17.63 11.64 -6.53
CA GLY A 329 18.67 10.78 -7.09
C GLY A 329 19.54 11.44 -8.17
N GLN A 330 19.46 12.77 -8.35
CA GLN A 330 20.20 13.48 -9.39
C GLN A 330 21.58 13.98 -8.92
N ASP A 331 21.76 14.21 -7.62
CA ASP A 331 23.07 14.52 -7.00
C ASP A 331 23.81 13.25 -6.50
N ASP A 332 24.75 13.40 -5.58
CA ASP A 332 25.68 12.36 -5.12
C ASP A 332 25.36 11.82 -3.71
N ASP A 333 24.50 12.48 -2.93
CA ASP A 333 23.86 11.85 -1.77
C ASP A 333 22.73 10.91 -2.27
N ALA A 334 22.45 9.85 -1.51
CA ALA A 334 21.35 8.95 -1.86
C ALA A 334 20.02 9.49 -1.32
N ASP A 335 18.94 9.31 -2.08
CA ASP A 335 17.57 9.68 -1.69
C ASP A 335 16.67 8.46 -1.49
N VAL A 336 15.56 8.63 -0.78
CA VAL A 336 14.51 7.62 -0.57
C VAL A 336 13.16 8.14 -1.04
N LEU A 337 12.54 7.41 -1.95
CA LEU A 337 11.14 7.57 -2.32
C LEU A 337 10.37 6.29 -1.95
N SER A 338 9.42 6.41 -1.01
CA SER A 338 8.44 5.37 -0.74
C SER A 338 7.12 5.73 -1.41
N LEU A 339 6.60 4.82 -2.24
CA LEU A 339 5.30 4.92 -2.89
C LEU A 339 4.43 3.74 -2.47
N SER A 340 3.38 4.01 -1.70
CA SER A 340 2.38 3.04 -1.27
C SER A 340 1.11 3.17 -2.14
N LEU A 341 0.91 2.20 -3.03
CA LEU A 341 -0.22 2.08 -3.93
C LEU A 341 -1.40 1.42 -3.20
N SER A 342 -2.23 2.25 -2.58
CA SER A 342 -3.28 1.80 -1.66
C SER A 342 -4.54 1.23 -2.32
N ALA A 343 -4.75 1.43 -3.63
CA ALA A 343 -6.04 1.11 -4.26
C ALA A 343 -6.38 -0.39 -4.23
N ASN A 344 -5.34 -1.24 -4.29
CA ASN A 344 -5.45 -2.68 -4.25
C ASN A 344 -6.09 -3.19 -2.94
N ASP A 345 -5.89 -2.48 -1.83
CA ASP A 345 -6.49 -2.78 -0.52
C ASP A 345 -7.97 -2.38 -0.44
N TYR A 346 -8.34 -1.21 -0.94
CA TYR A 346 -9.75 -0.78 -1.01
C TYR A 346 -10.56 -1.73 -1.90
N VAL A 347 -10.01 -2.11 -3.06
CA VAL A 347 -10.59 -3.12 -3.96
C VAL A 347 -10.64 -4.48 -3.27
N GLY A 348 -9.54 -4.95 -2.68
CA GLY A 348 -9.47 -6.26 -2.06
C GLY A 348 -10.37 -6.40 -0.83
N HIS A 349 -10.56 -5.36 -0.02
CA HIS A 349 -11.58 -5.33 1.05
C HIS A 349 -13.00 -5.49 0.51
N ARG A 350 -13.31 -4.88 -0.64
CA ARG A 350 -14.64 -4.87 -1.26
C ARG A 350 -14.96 -6.21 -1.96
N PHE A 351 -14.05 -6.72 -2.77
CA PHE A 351 -14.29 -7.87 -3.66
C PHE A 351 -13.51 -9.15 -3.29
N GLY A 352 -12.44 -9.05 -2.51
CA GLY A 352 -11.65 -10.19 -2.04
C GLY A 352 -10.62 -10.76 -3.04
N PRO A 353 -9.68 -11.60 -2.58
CA PRO A 353 -8.47 -11.99 -3.32
C PRO A 353 -8.67 -12.91 -4.53
N TYR A 354 -9.91 -13.26 -4.83
CA TYR A 354 -10.28 -14.18 -5.90
C TYR A 354 -11.22 -13.54 -6.94
N SER A 355 -11.62 -12.28 -6.77
CA SER A 355 -12.55 -11.61 -7.69
C SER A 355 -11.91 -11.20 -9.02
N GLN A 356 -12.75 -10.80 -9.96
CA GLN A 356 -12.31 -10.26 -11.24
C GLN A 356 -11.60 -8.90 -11.07
N GLU A 357 -12.04 -8.08 -10.12
CA GLU A 357 -11.45 -6.78 -9.76
C GLU A 357 -10.06 -6.92 -9.18
N ALA A 358 -9.84 -7.89 -8.27
CA ALA A 358 -8.53 -8.16 -7.69
C ALA A 358 -7.51 -8.60 -8.76
N MET A 359 -7.96 -9.40 -9.75
CA MET A 359 -7.18 -9.72 -10.94
C MET A 359 -6.92 -8.47 -11.80
N ASP A 360 -7.96 -7.68 -12.11
CA ASP A 360 -7.84 -6.53 -13.01
C ASP A 360 -6.91 -5.43 -12.44
N ILE A 361 -7.10 -5.05 -11.17
CA ILE A 361 -6.24 -4.04 -10.53
C ILE A 361 -4.80 -4.51 -10.44
N THR A 362 -4.56 -5.82 -10.25
CA THR A 362 -3.20 -6.38 -10.29
C THR A 362 -2.55 -6.20 -11.66
N LEU A 363 -3.27 -6.52 -12.74
CA LEU A 363 -2.77 -6.35 -14.12
C LEU A 363 -2.60 -4.87 -14.53
N ARG A 364 -3.40 -3.96 -13.96
CA ARG A 364 -3.23 -2.51 -14.12
C ARG A 364 -2.02 -2.00 -13.32
N THR A 365 -1.86 -2.46 -12.08
CA THR A 365 -0.73 -2.11 -11.20
C THR A 365 0.60 -2.53 -11.83
N ASP A 366 0.66 -3.68 -12.50
CA ASP A 366 1.83 -4.11 -13.28
C ASP A 366 2.20 -3.12 -14.41
N ARG A 367 1.22 -2.63 -15.18
CA ARG A 367 1.43 -1.63 -16.24
C ARG A 367 1.79 -0.24 -15.68
N GLN A 368 1.18 0.12 -14.56
CA GLN A 368 1.45 1.34 -13.80
C GLN A 368 2.89 1.36 -13.26
N ILE A 369 3.36 0.24 -12.68
CA ILE A 369 4.75 0.06 -12.26
C ILE A 369 5.70 0.08 -13.46
N ALA A 370 5.32 -0.48 -14.61
CA ALA A 370 6.13 -0.38 -15.82
C ALA A 370 6.37 1.08 -16.26
N ALA A 371 5.33 1.93 -16.20
CA ALA A 371 5.44 3.36 -16.51
C ALA A 371 6.35 4.09 -15.49
N LEU A 372 6.15 3.84 -14.19
CA LEU A 372 7.00 4.41 -13.14
C LEU A 372 8.47 4.02 -13.30
N LEU A 373 8.77 2.74 -13.59
CA LEU A 373 10.14 2.27 -13.79
C LEU A 373 10.79 2.86 -15.05
N ASP A 374 10.04 3.03 -16.15
CA ASP A 374 10.53 3.71 -17.35
C ASP A 374 10.77 5.22 -17.08
N TYR A 375 9.94 5.89 -16.26
CA TYR A 375 10.18 7.28 -15.84
C TYR A 375 11.44 7.41 -14.99
N VAL A 376 11.62 6.53 -14.01
CA VAL A 376 12.80 6.49 -13.14
C VAL A 376 14.06 6.19 -13.95
N ASP A 377 14.01 5.29 -14.94
CA ASP A 377 15.14 5.04 -15.83
C ASP A 377 15.51 6.29 -16.66
N ALA A 378 14.51 7.02 -17.17
CA ALA A 378 14.73 8.24 -17.95
C ALA A 378 15.27 9.43 -17.13
N ARG A 379 14.98 9.50 -15.83
CA ARG A 379 15.39 10.63 -14.95
C ARG A 379 16.61 10.35 -14.09
N VAL A 380 16.69 9.16 -13.51
CA VAL A 380 17.74 8.76 -12.54
C VAL A 380 18.60 7.63 -13.11
N GLY A 381 17.99 6.73 -13.88
CA GLY A 381 18.61 5.50 -14.39
C GLY A 381 18.46 4.35 -13.40
N LEU A 382 17.93 3.21 -13.86
CA LEU A 382 17.77 2.01 -13.03
C LEU A 382 19.13 1.46 -12.57
N ARG A 383 20.21 1.70 -13.31
CA ARG A 383 21.59 1.41 -12.87
C ARG A 383 22.04 2.17 -11.62
N ASN A 384 21.38 3.29 -11.31
CA ASN A 384 21.63 4.14 -10.14
C ASN A 384 20.55 3.96 -9.06
N THR A 385 19.55 3.09 -9.28
CA THR A 385 18.39 2.93 -8.40
C THR A 385 18.40 1.53 -7.79
N VAL A 386 18.08 1.42 -6.51
CA VAL A 386 17.62 0.15 -5.92
C VAL A 386 16.11 0.22 -5.74
N VAL A 387 15.41 -0.73 -6.35
CA VAL A 387 13.95 -0.87 -6.24
C VAL A 387 13.65 -2.01 -5.26
N ALA A 388 12.86 -1.74 -4.24
CA ALA A 388 12.27 -2.76 -3.36
C ALA A 388 10.77 -2.83 -3.62
N PHE A 389 10.24 -4.01 -3.93
CA PHE A 389 8.82 -4.25 -4.18
C PHE A 389 8.27 -5.27 -3.18
N THR A 390 7.16 -4.92 -2.52
CA THR A 390 6.57 -5.69 -1.42
C THR A 390 5.10 -5.30 -1.19
N ALA A 391 4.48 -5.92 -0.18
CA ALA A 391 3.21 -5.48 0.40
C ALA A 391 3.33 -5.34 1.93
N ASP A 392 2.46 -4.53 2.52
CA ASP A 392 2.30 -4.36 3.96
C ASP A 392 1.57 -5.53 4.64
N HIS A 393 0.75 -6.26 3.89
CA HIS A 393 0.13 -7.54 4.24
C HIS A 393 -0.48 -8.23 3.01
N GLY A 394 -0.90 -9.49 3.17
CA GLY A 394 -1.82 -10.16 2.26
C GLY A 394 -3.28 -9.89 2.61
N VAL A 395 -4.17 -10.86 2.35
CA VAL A 395 -5.59 -10.82 2.74
C VAL A 395 -6.25 -12.20 2.78
N ALA A 396 -7.16 -12.37 3.75
CA ALA A 396 -8.01 -13.54 3.88
C ALA A 396 -8.98 -13.70 2.69
N PRO A 397 -9.31 -14.94 2.30
CA PRO A 397 -10.53 -15.20 1.54
C PRO A 397 -11.75 -14.58 2.24
N ILE A 398 -12.75 -14.12 1.48
CA ILE A 398 -14.04 -13.75 2.06
C ILE A 398 -14.60 -14.98 2.80
N PRO A 399 -15.03 -14.87 4.08
CA PRO A 399 -15.47 -16.02 4.86
C PRO A 399 -16.59 -16.83 4.20
N GLU A 400 -17.53 -16.15 3.55
CA GLU A 400 -18.67 -16.75 2.84
C GLU A 400 -18.23 -17.49 1.57
N HIS A 401 -17.22 -16.97 0.85
CA HIS A 401 -16.59 -17.68 -0.28
C HIS A 401 -15.85 -18.94 0.23
N ALA A 402 -15.09 -18.83 1.32
CA ALA A 402 -14.40 -19.97 1.92
C ALA A 402 -15.40 -21.06 2.35
N ALA A 403 -16.52 -20.68 2.99
CA ALA A 403 -17.59 -21.60 3.37
C ALA A 403 -18.25 -22.27 2.15
N ALA A 404 -18.48 -21.54 1.05
CA ALA A 404 -19.05 -22.07 -0.18
C ALA A 404 -18.19 -23.18 -0.84
N VAL A 405 -16.89 -23.24 -0.54
CA VAL A 405 -15.96 -24.31 -0.99
C VAL A 405 -15.57 -25.28 0.13
N ASN A 406 -16.38 -25.39 1.19
CA ASN A 406 -16.20 -26.29 2.34
C ASN A 406 -14.95 -26.02 3.22
N LEU A 407 -14.37 -24.82 3.16
CA LEU A 407 -13.42 -24.36 4.17
C LEU A 407 -14.18 -23.81 5.40
N PRO A 408 -13.59 -23.75 6.60
CA PRO A 408 -14.28 -23.33 7.83
C PRO A 408 -14.44 -21.80 7.92
N GLY A 409 -14.89 -21.15 6.85
CA GLY A 409 -15.16 -19.71 6.82
C GLY A 409 -16.30 -19.30 7.75
N GLY A 410 -16.17 -18.16 8.40
CA GLY A 410 -17.22 -17.56 9.23
C GLY A 410 -16.78 -16.24 9.88
N ARG A 411 -17.72 -15.53 10.50
CA ARG A 411 -17.46 -14.26 11.20
C ARG A 411 -17.72 -14.43 12.69
N VAL A 412 -16.82 -13.91 13.52
CA VAL A 412 -16.94 -13.92 14.97
C VAL A 412 -17.61 -12.63 15.41
N LYS A 413 -18.77 -12.71 16.06
CA LYS A 413 -19.44 -11.53 16.63
C LYS A 413 -18.68 -11.06 17.87
N THR A 414 -18.17 -9.84 17.81
CA THR A 414 -17.46 -9.18 18.92
C THR A 414 -18.42 -8.93 20.08
N SER A 415 -19.65 -8.51 19.78
CA SER A 415 -20.74 -8.36 20.76
C SER A 415 -20.92 -9.61 21.63
N ALA A 416 -21.22 -10.75 21.00
CA ALA A 416 -21.42 -12.03 21.68
C ALA A 416 -20.19 -12.50 22.47
N MET A 417 -18.97 -12.28 21.95
CA MET A 417 -17.73 -12.61 22.64
C MET A 417 -17.54 -11.75 23.90
N LEU A 418 -17.76 -10.43 23.79
CA LEU A 418 -17.65 -9.52 24.93
C LEU A 418 -18.75 -9.73 25.96
N GLU A 419 -19.97 -10.11 25.55
CA GLU A 419 -21.05 -10.53 26.46
C GLU A 419 -20.64 -11.76 27.28
N ALA A 420 -20.09 -12.80 26.64
CA ALA A 420 -19.58 -13.99 27.34
C ALA A 420 -18.46 -13.64 28.34
N VAL A 421 -17.52 -12.78 27.93
CA VAL A 421 -16.44 -12.25 28.81
C VAL A 421 -17.02 -11.51 30.01
N ARG A 422 -17.92 -10.55 29.80
CA ARG A 422 -18.57 -9.76 30.85
C ARG A 422 -19.36 -10.64 31.82
N ALA A 423 -20.14 -11.59 31.31
CA ALA A 423 -20.90 -12.54 32.11
C ALA A 423 -19.99 -13.38 33.02
N ARG A 424 -18.86 -13.88 32.50
CA ARG A 424 -17.91 -14.68 33.29
C ARG A 424 -17.19 -13.86 34.36
N ILE A 425 -16.81 -12.62 34.03
CA ILE A 425 -16.23 -11.65 34.96
C ILE A 425 -17.20 -11.34 36.11
N ASN A 426 -18.47 -11.05 35.79
CA ASN A 426 -19.52 -10.76 36.78
C ASN A 426 -19.81 -11.93 37.72
N ALA A 427 -19.77 -13.16 37.21
CA ALA A 427 -19.94 -14.37 38.03
C ALA A 427 -18.79 -14.57 39.02
N ARG A 428 -17.58 -14.05 38.74
CA ARG A 428 -16.41 -14.15 39.63
C ARG A 428 -16.31 -13.01 40.63
N TYR A 429 -16.67 -11.79 40.22
CA TYR A 429 -16.51 -10.56 40.98
C TYR A 429 -17.87 -9.86 41.09
N ALA A 430 -18.55 -10.08 42.22
CA ALA A 430 -19.89 -9.54 42.47
C ALA A 430 -19.89 -7.99 42.39
N GLY A 431 -20.49 -7.45 41.33
CA GLY A 431 -20.58 -6.00 41.05
C GLY A 431 -19.67 -5.46 39.93
N GLY A 432 -18.93 -6.33 39.21
CA GLY A 432 -17.76 -5.95 38.39
C GLY A 432 -17.95 -5.43 36.96
N SER A 433 -19.13 -5.55 36.34
CA SER A 433 -19.46 -4.79 35.13
C SER A 433 -20.70 -3.97 35.37
N GLY A 434 -20.54 -2.66 35.55
CA GLY A 434 -21.69 -1.76 35.38
C GLY A 434 -22.21 -1.88 33.95
N GLU A 435 -23.53 -1.84 33.78
CA GLU A 435 -24.19 -1.92 32.48
C GLU A 435 -23.57 -0.95 31.46
N LEU A 436 -23.63 -1.29 30.18
CA LEU A 436 -23.23 -0.39 29.10
C LEU A 436 -24.12 0.85 29.14
N GLN A 437 -23.57 1.99 29.52
CA GLN A 437 -24.30 3.25 29.54
C GLN A 437 -24.28 3.85 28.14
N ASN A 438 -25.42 3.84 27.45
CA ASN A 438 -25.56 4.28 26.06
C ASN A 438 -24.58 3.60 25.08
N GLY A 439 -24.28 2.31 25.31
CA GLY A 439 -23.35 1.53 24.48
C GLY A 439 -21.86 1.72 24.83
N ALA A 440 -21.51 2.57 25.80
CA ALA A 440 -20.15 2.73 26.30
C ALA A 440 -19.96 2.02 27.66
N PRO A 441 -18.76 1.49 27.95
CA PRO A 441 -18.40 1.00 29.28
C PRO A 441 -18.58 2.08 30.35
N SER A 442 -19.34 1.77 31.40
CA SER A 442 -19.48 2.67 32.57
C SER A 442 -18.18 2.72 33.38
N ALA A 443 -18.01 3.72 34.24
CA ALA A 443 -16.86 3.80 35.15
C ALA A 443 -16.75 2.64 36.18
N ARG A 444 -17.75 1.76 36.24
CA ARG A 444 -17.72 0.51 37.01
C ARG A 444 -17.32 -0.71 36.20
N ASP A 445 -17.38 -0.64 34.87
CA ASP A 445 -17.07 -1.72 33.96
C ASP A 445 -15.58 -2.04 33.94
N TYR A 446 -15.22 -3.31 34.15
CA TYR A 446 -13.86 -3.78 34.02
C TYR A 446 -13.39 -3.85 32.56
N VAL A 447 -14.28 -4.00 31.57
CA VAL A 447 -13.90 -4.05 30.14
C VAL A 447 -14.02 -2.65 29.53
N GLN A 448 -12.89 -1.97 29.36
CA GLN A 448 -12.79 -0.59 28.90
C GLN A 448 -12.91 -0.43 27.38
N SER A 449 -12.36 -1.37 26.61
CA SER A 449 -12.37 -1.32 25.15
C SER A 449 -12.07 -2.69 24.53
N PHE A 450 -12.35 -2.83 23.24
CA PHE A 450 -11.85 -3.91 22.40
C PHE A 450 -11.36 -3.32 21.07
N SER A 451 -10.10 -3.57 20.71
CA SER A 451 -9.47 -3.02 19.51
C SER A 451 -8.34 -3.95 19.04
N ASN A 452 -8.17 -4.12 17.72
CA ASN A 452 -7.19 -5.02 17.08
C ASN A 452 -7.22 -6.48 17.58
N GLY A 453 -8.39 -7.00 17.96
CA GLY A 453 -8.49 -8.33 18.55
C GLY A 453 -8.10 -8.38 20.04
N GLN A 454 -7.90 -7.24 20.70
CA GLN A 454 -7.37 -7.16 22.06
C GLN A 454 -8.39 -6.52 23.02
N ILE A 455 -8.65 -7.18 24.15
CA ILE A 455 -9.48 -6.67 25.24
C ILE A 455 -8.62 -5.73 26.10
N TYR A 456 -9.11 -4.53 26.39
CA TYR A 456 -8.49 -3.57 27.30
C TYR A 456 -9.34 -3.48 28.57
N PHE A 457 -8.73 -3.67 29.74
CA PHE A 457 -9.39 -3.48 31.02
C PHE A 457 -9.27 -2.06 31.56
N ASN A 458 -10.27 -1.67 32.35
CA ASN A 458 -10.32 -0.42 33.09
C ASN A 458 -9.44 -0.55 34.35
N THR A 459 -8.19 -0.13 34.24
CA THR A 459 -7.20 -0.22 35.33
C THR A 459 -7.66 0.45 36.62
N ALA A 460 -8.41 1.55 36.54
CA ALA A 460 -8.95 2.25 37.72
C ALA A 460 -10.01 1.41 38.46
N ALA A 461 -10.90 0.74 37.72
CA ALA A 461 -11.89 -0.17 38.31
C ALA A 461 -11.22 -1.44 38.91
N LEU A 462 -10.21 -2.01 38.24
CA LEU A 462 -9.45 -3.14 38.78
C LEU A 462 -8.72 -2.79 40.09
N MET A 463 -8.10 -1.60 40.16
CA MET A 463 -7.43 -1.13 41.39
C MET A 463 -8.43 -0.84 42.52
N ARG A 464 -9.56 -0.19 42.21
CA ARG A 464 -10.64 0.10 43.18
C ARG A 464 -11.08 -1.16 43.91
N ASP A 465 -11.35 -2.22 43.16
CA ASP A 465 -11.95 -3.46 43.67
C ASP A 465 -10.89 -4.54 43.99
N ARG A 466 -9.60 -4.17 43.92
CA ARG A 466 -8.43 -5.02 44.24
C ARG A 466 -8.40 -6.34 43.45
N ILE A 467 -8.78 -6.26 42.18
CA ILE A 467 -8.85 -7.43 41.28
C ILE A 467 -7.45 -7.91 40.92
N ASN A 468 -7.22 -9.22 41.01
CA ASN A 468 -5.97 -9.82 40.53
C ASN A 468 -5.94 -9.78 38.99
N ARG A 469 -4.93 -9.09 38.44
CA ARG A 469 -4.75 -8.86 37.00
C ARG A 469 -4.58 -10.18 36.21
N GLU A 470 -3.74 -11.10 36.67
CA GLU A 470 -3.53 -12.38 35.98
C GLU A 470 -4.80 -13.26 36.04
N GLU A 471 -5.56 -13.20 37.13
CA GLU A 471 -6.83 -13.93 37.26
C GLU A 471 -7.90 -13.41 36.29
N ILE A 472 -8.12 -12.09 36.20
CA ILE A 472 -9.13 -11.53 35.29
C ILE A 472 -8.73 -11.68 33.82
N GLU A 473 -7.44 -11.53 33.48
CA GLU A 473 -6.92 -11.81 32.14
C GLU A 473 -7.21 -13.26 31.70
N ARG A 474 -6.93 -14.24 32.58
CA ARG A 474 -7.23 -15.66 32.32
C ARG A 474 -8.74 -15.90 32.18
N ILE A 475 -9.56 -15.32 33.05
CA ILE A 475 -11.02 -15.47 33.03
C ILE A 475 -11.62 -14.92 31.74
N ALA A 476 -11.17 -13.75 31.28
CA ALA A 476 -11.62 -13.16 30.02
C ALA A 476 -11.17 -13.99 28.82
N GLY A 477 -9.92 -14.48 28.81
CA GLY A 477 -9.42 -15.38 27.77
C GLY A 477 -10.22 -16.68 27.67
N GLU A 478 -10.44 -17.38 28.78
CA GLU A 478 -11.24 -18.60 28.85
C GLU A 478 -12.71 -18.36 28.44
N ALA A 479 -13.29 -17.21 28.78
CA ALA A 479 -14.64 -16.85 28.35
C ALA A 479 -14.70 -16.52 26.85
N ALA A 480 -13.72 -15.82 26.30
CA ALA A 480 -13.65 -15.56 24.86
C ALA A 480 -13.56 -16.87 24.05
N MET A 481 -12.79 -17.86 24.55
CA MET A 481 -12.70 -19.21 23.95
C MET A 481 -14.02 -19.98 23.89
N THR A 482 -15.07 -19.61 24.64
CA THR A 482 -16.39 -20.24 24.49
C THR A 482 -17.15 -19.74 23.26
N THR A 483 -16.65 -18.69 22.58
CA THR A 483 -17.23 -18.17 21.35
C THR A 483 -16.71 -18.97 20.15
N LEU A 484 -17.63 -19.56 19.39
CA LEU A 484 -17.29 -20.33 18.18
C LEU A 484 -16.48 -19.45 17.20
N GLY A 485 -15.32 -19.97 16.76
CA GLY A 485 -14.42 -19.26 15.85
C GLY A 485 -13.24 -18.57 16.53
N ILE A 486 -13.11 -18.62 17.86
CA ILE A 486 -11.88 -18.25 18.56
C ILE A 486 -10.96 -19.46 18.68
N ALA A 487 -9.73 -19.35 18.19
CA ALA A 487 -8.73 -20.40 18.24
C ALA A 487 -7.86 -20.35 19.49
N ARG A 488 -7.48 -19.14 19.93
CA ARG A 488 -6.49 -18.92 21.01
C ARG A 488 -6.72 -17.58 21.71
N TYR A 489 -6.22 -17.49 22.94
CA TYR A 489 -5.96 -16.22 23.61
C TYR A 489 -4.55 -16.19 24.19
N PHE A 490 -4.03 -14.99 24.42
CA PHE A 490 -2.77 -14.74 25.11
C PHE A 490 -2.98 -13.63 26.12
N THR A 491 -2.60 -13.84 27.38
CA THR A 491 -2.70 -12.78 28.39
C THR A 491 -1.48 -11.88 28.37
N ARG A 492 -1.68 -10.61 28.70
CA ARG A 492 -0.59 -9.64 28.88
C ARG A 492 0.41 -10.11 29.92
N THR A 493 -0.03 -10.71 31.03
CA THR A 493 0.87 -11.24 32.07
C THR A 493 1.72 -12.41 31.55
N GLN A 494 1.21 -13.24 30.63
CA GLN A 494 2.03 -14.25 29.95
C GLN A 494 3.04 -13.61 29.00
N LEU A 495 2.62 -12.63 28.19
CA LEU A 495 3.46 -11.95 27.20
C LEU A 495 4.60 -11.15 27.85
N GLU A 496 4.29 -10.30 28.84
CA GLU A 496 5.27 -9.51 29.60
C GLU A 496 6.31 -10.37 30.33
N ALA A 497 5.94 -11.58 30.73
CA ALA A 497 6.83 -12.52 31.42
C ALA A 497 7.49 -13.56 30.50
N GLY A 498 7.36 -13.44 29.17
CA GLY A 498 7.92 -14.39 28.20
C GLY A 498 7.35 -15.82 28.33
N ARG A 499 6.20 -16.02 28.96
CA ARG A 499 5.55 -17.33 29.20
C ARG A 499 4.75 -17.81 27.98
N VAL A 500 5.29 -17.62 26.78
CA VAL A 500 4.70 -18.04 25.50
C VAL A 500 5.75 -18.77 24.65
N SER A 501 5.33 -19.75 23.86
CA SER A 501 6.27 -20.52 23.03
C SER A 501 6.73 -19.72 21.81
N THR A 502 8.02 -19.43 21.69
CA THR A 502 8.60 -18.77 20.50
C THR A 502 8.82 -19.73 19.33
N THR A 503 8.66 -21.05 19.53
CA THR A 503 8.66 -22.05 18.45
C THR A 503 7.28 -22.23 17.81
N ASP A 504 6.21 -21.78 18.47
CA ASP A 504 4.88 -21.70 17.87
C ASP A 504 4.76 -20.38 17.06
N PRO A 505 4.56 -20.45 15.72
CA PRO A 505 4.54 -19.25 14.89
C PRO A 505 3.45 -18.24 15.25
N VAL A 506 2.29 -18.69 15.73
CA VAL A 506 1.19 -17.77 16.11
C VAL A 506 1.53 -17.07 17.43
N ALA A 507 2.05 -17.81 18.41
CA ALA A 507 2.46 -17.21 19.68
C ALA A 507 3.64 -16.23 19.51
N ARG A 508 4.62 -16.55 18.65
CA ARG A 508 5.70 -15.63 18.29
C ARG A 508 5.19 -14.39 17.57
N ARG A 509 4.25 -14.54 16.61
CA ARG A 509 3.60 -13.41 15.92
C ARG A 509 2.85 -12.48 16.88
N VAL A 510 2.17 -13.03 17.89
CA VAL A 510 1.52 -12.23 18.95
C VAL A 510 2.56 -11.49 19.78
N LEU A 511 3.68 -12.14 20.15
CA LEU A 511 4.75 -11.51 20.92
C LEU A 511 5.39 -10.34 20.15
N HIS A 512 5.74 -10.53 18.88
CA HIS A 512 6.22 -9.45 18.00
C HIS A 512 5.18 -8.35 17.73
N GLY A 513 3.90 -8.64 17.98
CA GLY A 513 2.78 -7.70 17.91
C GLY A 513 2.50 -6.88 19.17
N PHE A 514 3.05 -7.31 20.31
CA PHE A 514 2.65 -6.82 21.63
C PHE A 514 3.63 -5.76 22.13
N HIS A 515 3.15 -4.53 22.30
CA HIS A 515 3.91 -3.42 22.90
C HIS A 515 3.35 -3.09 24.30
N PRO A 516 4.10 -3.25 25.40
CA PRO A 516 3.59 -3.15 26.76
C PRO A 516 2.77 -1.88 27.05
N GLN A 517 3.18 -0.71 26.57
CA GLN A 517 2.47 0.55 26.86
C GLN A 517 1.20 0.76 26.02
N ARG A 518 0.99 0.00 24.93
CA ARG A 518 -0.03 0.30 23.90
C ARG A 518 -1.05 -0.80 23.69
N SER A 519 -0.65 -2.06 23.83
CA SER A 519 -1.52 -3.21 23.60
C SER A 519 -2.60 -3.40 24.68
N GLY A 520 -3.59 -4.25 24.39
CA GLY A 520 -4.58 -4.70 25.37
C GLY A 520 -4.00 -5.63 26.43
N ASP A 521 -4.89 -6.17 27.26
CA ASP A 521 -4.59 -7.06 28.38
C ASP A 521 -4.84 -8.54 28.04
N VAL A 522 -5.69 -8.81 27.05
CA VAL A 522 -5.88 -10.15 26.48
C VAL A 522 -5.96 -10.04 24.96
N VAL A 523 -5.02 -10.68 24.25
CA VAL A 523 -5.03 -10.78 22.78
C VAL A 523 -5.84 -12.02 22.40
N ILE A 524 -6.81 -11.87 21.49
CA ILE A 524 -7.67 -12.94 20.98
C ILE A 524 -7.33 -13.21 19.51
N VAL A 525 -7.21 -14.49 19.17
CA VAL A 525 -6.90 -14.95 17.80
C VAL A 525 -8.05 -15.83 17.29
N CYS A 526 -8.69 -15.42 16.20
CA CYS A 526 -9.71 -16.22 15.52
C CYS A 526 -9.10 -17.45 14.82
N GLU A 527 -9.93 -18.44 14.52
CA GLU A 527 -9.57 -19.59 13.67
C GLU A 527 -9.25 -19.18 12.22
N PRO A 528 -8.53 -20.02 11.44
CA PRO A 528 -8.30 -19.76 10.02
C PRO A 528 -9.60 -19.51 9.26
N PHE A 529 -9.58 -18.58 8.30
CA PHE A 529 -10.74 -18.12 7.52
C PHE A 529 -11.84 -17.42 8.34
N LYS A 530 -11.55 -17.04 9.59
CA LYS A 530 -12.46 -16.27 10.45
C LYS A 530 -11.81 -14.99 10.97
N PHE A 531 -12.63 -13.96 11.14
CA PHE A 531 -12.27 -12.68 11.75
C PHE A 531 -13.48 -12.04 12.43
N PHE A 532 -13.26 -10.98 13.21
CA PHE A 532 -14.32 -10.27 13.92
C PHE A 532 -15.24 -9.49 12.97
N GLY A 533 -16.55 -9.61 13.12
CA GLY A 533 -17.53 -8.89 12.32
C GLY A 533 -18.96 -9.04 12.84
N GLU A 534 -19.68 -7.92 12.97
CA GLU A 534 -21.03 -7.91 13.55
C GLU A 534 -22.15 -8.26 12.56
N SER A 535 -22.18 -7.57 11.42
CA SER A 535 -23.37 -7.48 10.56
C SER A 535 -23.12 -7.56 9.04
N SER A 536 -21.90 -7.29 8.56
CA SER A 536 -21.57 -7.49 7.13
C SER A 536 -21.32 -8.97 6.86
N ALA A 537 -22.09 -9.55 5.94
CA ALA A 537 -21.86 -10.89 5.36
C ALA A 537 -21.08 -10.83 4.04
N THR A 538 -20.50 -9.68 3.70
CA THR A 538 -19.75 -9.43 2.46
C THR A 538 -18.41 -8.75 2.71
N GLY A 539 -17.52 -8.84 1.72
CA GLY A 539 -16.17 -8.30 1.76
C GLY A 539 -15.24 -9.06 2.72
N THR A 540 -13.95 -8.73 2.69
CA THR A 540 -12.92 -9.40 3.51
C THR A 540 -12.06 -8.40 4.30
N THR A 541 -11.17 -8.91 5.13
CA THR A 541 -10.13 -8.16 5.83
C THR A 541 -8.90 -9.04 6.01
N HIS A 542 -7.83 -8.39 6.44
CA HIS A 542 -6.56 -8.96 6.87
C HIS A 542 -6.37 -8.66 8.38
N GLY A 543 -5.24 -9.06 8.97
CA GLY A 543 -4.90 -8.83 10.37
C GLY A 543 -4.62 -10.10 11.17
N SER A 544 -4.82 -11.28 10.58
CA SER A 544 -4.60 -12.57 11.23
C SER A 544 -3.13 -13.05 11.13
N PRO A 545 -2.70 -14.00 11.99
CA PRO A 545 -1.34 -14.56 11.93
C PRO A 545 -1.18 -15.67 10.86
N TYR A 546 -2.11 -15.79 9.92
CA TYR A 546 -2.17 -16.90 8.95
C TYR A 546 -1.52 -16.56 7.61
N SER A 547 -1.11 -17.59 6.86
CA SER A 547 -0.28 -17.45 5.66
C SER A 547 -0.86 -16.51 4.61
N TYR A 548 -2.19 -16.50 4.41
CA TYR A 548 -2.87 -15.63 3.45
C TYR A 548 -2.75 -14.14 3.77
N ASP A 549 -2.50 -13.77 5.04
CA ASP A 549 -2.25 -12.39 5.48
C ASP A 549 -0.75 -12.09 5.66
N THR A 550 0.07 -13.10 5.97
CA THR A 550 1.50 -12.89 6.24
C THR A 550 2.39 -13.02 5.00
N HIS A 551 2.00 -13.79 3.98
CA HIS A 551 2.85 -14.12 2.82
C HIS A 551 2.69 -13.09 1.69
N VAL A 552 3.74 -12.30 1.48
CA VAL A 552 3.76 -11.15 0.55
C VAL A 552 4.91 -11.26 -0.44
N PRO A 553 4.89 -10.54 -1.57
CA PRO A 553 6.07 -10.37 -2.40
C PRO A 553 7.24 -9.79 -1.61
N LEU A 554 8.45 -10.17 -1.99
CA LEU A 554 9.67 -9.46 -1.64
C LEU A 554 10.61 -9.57 -2.82
N ILE A 555 10.81 -8.47 -3.54
CA ILE A 555 11.73 -8.39 -4.67
C ILE A 555 12.62 -7.17 -4.49
N ILE A 556 13.93 -7.34 -4.55
CA ILE A 556 14.89 -6.23 -4.58
C ILE A 556 15.64 -6.27 -5.92
N MET A 557 15.72 -5.14 -6.63
CA MET A 557 16.37 -5.03 -7.95
C MET A 557 17.33 -3.84 -7.95
N GLY A 558 18.57 -4.02 -8.43
CA GLY A 558 19.57 -2.96 -8.47
C GLY A 558 20.96 -3.47 -8.87
N SER A 559 21.92 -2.56 -9.08
CA SER A 559 23.26 -2.87 -9.62
C SER A 559 24.11 -3.81 -8.76
N GLU A 560 24.01 -3.73 -7.43
CA GLU A 560 24.68 -4.63 -6.49
C GLU A 560 23.80 -5.83 -6.07
N VAL A 561 22.66 -6.08 -6.74
CA VAL A 561 21.74 -7.18 -6.44
C VAL A 561 21.83 -8.28 -7.49
N LYS A 562 21.87 -9.55 -7.06
CA LYS A 562 21.88 -10.74 -7.90
C LYS A 562 20.45 -11.12 -8.27
N ALA A 563 20.09 -10.88 -9.53
CA ALA A 563 18.86 -11.41 -10.13
C ALA A 563 18.76 -12.92 -9.89
N GLY A 564 17.60 -13.39 -9.41
CA GLY A 564 17.44 -14.80 -9.04
C GLY A 564 16.19 -15.06 -8.20
N ARG A 565 15.82 -16.34 -8.08
CA ARG A 565 14.65 -16.80 -7.33
C ARG A 565 15.11 -17.52 -6.06
N TYR A 566 15.01 -16.84 -4.92
CA TYR A 566 15.47 -17.30 -3.60
C TYR A 566 14.32 -17.98 -2.86
N ARG A 567 14.58 -19.13 -2.24
CA ARG A 567 13.57 -19.98 -1.58
C ARG A 567 13.71 -20.05 -0.07
N GLU A 568 14.84 -19.57 0.42
CA GLU A 568 15.19 -19.37 1.80
C GLU A 568 14.17 -18.44 2.48
N ALA A 569 14.02 -18.57 3.81
CA ALA A 569 13.12 -17.72 4.57
C ALA A 569 13.62 -16.27 4.56
N ALA A 570 12.68 -15.35 4.35
CA ALA A 570 12.87 -13.92 4.45
C ALA A 570 11.63 -13.27 5.07
N SER A 571 11.75 -11.99 5.41
CA SER A 571 10.64 -11.17 5.89
C SER A 571 10.72 -9.76 5.32
N PRO A 572 9.61 -9.02 5.22
CA PRO A 572 9.68 -7.59 4.90
C PRO A 572 10.47 -6.75 5.91
N ALA A 573 10.71 -7.25 7.14
CA ALA A 573 11.66 -6.66 8.08
C ALA A 573 13.12 -6.71 7.61
N ASP A 574 13.46 -7.59 6.66
CA ASP A 574 14.82 -7.71 6.11
C ASP A 574 15.14 -6.61 5.06
N ILE A 575 14.13 -5.84 4.64
CA ILE A 575 14.27 -4.77 3.63
C ILE A 575 15.20 -3.66 4.14
N ALA A 576 14.87 -3.00 5.24
CA ALA A 576 15.66 -1.90 5.78
C ALA A 576 17.14 -2.26 6.05
N PRO A 577 17.50 -3.36 6.77
CA PRO A 577 18.91 -3.73 6.96
C PRO A 577 19.61 -4.09 5.64
N THR A 578 18.92 -4.70 4.67
CA THR A 578 19.49 -4.99 3.34
C THR A 578 19.76 -3.72 2.54
N LEU A 579 18.85 -2.74 2.58
CA LEU A 579 19.05 -1.44 1.95
C LEU A 579 20.14 -0.62 2.65
N ALA A 580 20.24 -0.67 3.99
CA ALA A 580 21.32 -0.02 4.75
C ALA A 580 22.70 -0.59 4.38
N ALA A 581 22.80 -1.91 4.16
CA ALA A 581 24.02 -2.55 3.66
C ALA A 581 24.40 -2.05 2.25
N LEU A 582 23.43 -1.96 1.32
CA LEU A 582 23.64 -1.43 -0.04
C LEU A 582 24.02 0.06 -0.06
N LEU A 583 23.46 0.85 0.85
CA LEU A 583 23.84 2.27 1.05
C LEU A 583 25.15 2.42 1.85
N ARG A 584 25.68 1.33 2.42
CA ARG A 584 26.86 1.27 3.29
C ARG A 584 26.76 2.27 4.45
N MET A 585 25.68 2.16 5.22
CA MET A 585 25.36 3.02 6.37
C MET A 585 24.81 2.20 7.56
N GLN A 586 24.59 2.88 8.69
CA GLN A 586 24.00 2.30 9.89
C GLN A 586 22.57 1.80 9.61
N PRO A 587 22.21 0.55 9.99
CA PRO A 587 20.81 0.09 9.96
C PRO A 587 19.97 0.79 11.05
N PRO A 588 18.63 0.83 10.90
CA PRO A 588 17.74 1.48 11.86
C PRO A 588 17.88 1.00 13.31
N SER A 589 17.54 1.87 14.26
CA SER A 589 17.85 1.77 15.69
C SER A 589 17.48 0.43 16.36
N ASN A 590 16.37 -0.17 15.92
CA ASN A 590 15.80 -1.39 16.47
C ASN A 590 15.72 -2.51 15.43
N ALA A 591 16.44 -2.42 14.30
CA ALA A 591 16.34 -3.38 13.21
C ALA A 591 16.69 -4.81 13.68
N THR A 592 15.71 -5.72 13.58
CA THR A 592 15.84 -7.14 13.93
C THR A 592 15.82 -8.06 12.70
N GLY A 593 15.40 -7.55 11.54
CA GLY A 593 15.55 -8.24 10.26
C GLY A 593 17.02 -8.48 9.91
N ARG A 594 17.26 -9.49 9.07
CA ARG A 594 18.62 -9.85 8.61
C ARG A 594 18.97 -9.14 7.31
N VAL A 595 20.26 -9.01 7.02
CA VAL A 595 20.72 -8.66 5.67
C VAL A 595 20.55 -9.89 4.76
N LEU A 596 19.93 -9.70 3.60
CA LEU A 596 19.70 -10.74 2.57
C LEU A 596 20.95 -10.97 1.71
N LEU A 597 22.09 -11.24 2.37
CA LEU A 597 23.44 -11.35 1.80
C LEU A 597 23.53 -12.32 0.60
N GLU A 598 22.71 -13.37 0.60
CA GLU A 598 22.62 -14.35 -0.49
C GLU A 598 22.36 -13.66 -1.82
N SER A 599 21.49 -12.65 -1.80
CA SER A 599 21.08 -11.84 -2.96
C SER A 599 22.00 -10.66 -3.30
N LEU A 600 23.02 -10.36 -2.49
CA LEU A 600 23.91 -9.22 -2.73
C LEU A 600 25.19 -9.64 -3.46
N ASN A 601 25.68 -8.80 -4.37
CA ASN A 601 26.97 -8.93 -5.02
C ASN A 601 28.10 -8.54 -4.06
N VAL A 602 28.33 -9.39 -3.04
CA VAL A 602 29.48 -9.30 -2.15
C VAL A 602 30.76 -9.58 -2.96
N LYS A 603 31.26 -8.55 -3.65
CA LYS A 603 32.68 -8.46 -3.94
C LYS A 603 33.37 -8.35 -2.59
N SER A 604 34.36 -9.20 -2.34
CA SER A 604 35.27 -8.99 -1.22
C SER A 604 36.02 -7.69 -1.49
N ASP A 605 35.65 -6.61 -0.80
CA ASP A 605 36.50 -5.42 -0.69
C ASP A 605 37.80 -5.91 -0.02
N LYS A 606 38.87 -6.00 -0.84
CA LYS A 606 40.23 -6.45 -0.48
C LYS A 606 41.14 -5.25 -0.26
#